data_AF-A0A7J7NLJ4-F1
#
_entry.id   AF-A0A7J7NLJ4-F1
#
_cell.length_a   1.000
_cell.length_b   1.000
_cell.length_c   1.000
_cell.angle_alpha   90.00
_cell.angle_beta   90.00
_cell.angle_gamma   90.00
#
_symmetry.space_group_name_H-M   'P 1'
#
loop_
_entity.id
_entity.type
_entity.pdbx_description
1 polymer ?
#
loop_
_entity_poly.entity_id
_entity_poly.type
_entity_poly.pdbx_seq_one_letter_code
_entity_poly.pdbx_strand_id
1 'polypeptide(L)' 'MKLGWGFLNAQDPWEIFLRAKFITREGLLINYNKYSSIWTGLKDAIATVKANSKWIIGSGKDINFWRDCWGSEVALLEA' A
#
# COMPACT_ATOMS: atom_id res chain seq x y z
N MET A 1 12.21 7.04 -3.59
CA MET A 1 11.35 5.96 -4.10
C MET A 1 11.58 4.60 -3.45
N LYS A 2 12.82 4.17 -3.17
CA LYS A 2 13.12 2.84 -2.60
C LYS A 2 12.33 2.50 -1.33
N LEU A 3 12.15 3.47 -0.42
CA LEU A 3 11.43 3.25 0.85
C LEU A 3 9.94 2.95 0.65
N GLY A 4 9.22 3.76 -0.12
CA GLY A 4 7.80 3.53 -0.42
C GLY A 4 7.58 2.29 -1.30
N TRP A 5 8.43 2.09 -2.31
CA TRP A 5 8.35 0.92 -3.19
C TRP A 5 8.66 -0.39 -2.46
N GLY A 6 9.70 -0.39 -1.62
CA GLY A 6 10.09 -1.53 -0.80
C GLY A 6 9.01 -1.91 0.22
N PHE A 7 8.44 -0.91 0.89
CA PHE A 7 7.30 -1.10 1.78
C PHE A 7 6.11 -1.81 1.09
N LEU A 8 5.84 -1.50 -0.17
CA LEU A 8 4.73 -2.10 -0.92
C LEU A 8 5.05 -3.50 -1.49
N ASN A 9 6.28 -3.73 -1.95
CA ASN A 9 6.55 -4.87 -2.84
C ASN A 9 7.66 -5.83 -2.38
N ALA A 10 8.52 -5.44 -1.45
CA ALA A 10 9.67 -6.26 -1.07
C ALA A 10 9.46 -6.97 0.28
N GLN A 11 10.35 -7.91 0.61
CA GLN A 11 10.24 -8.82 1.76
C GLN A 11 11.42 -8.69 2.74
N ASP A 12 12.11 -7.56 2.74
CA ASP A 12 13.17 -7.31 3.70
C ASP A 12 12.58 -7.18 5.12
N PRO A 13 13.33 -7.56 6.18
CA PRO A 13 12.82 -7.56 7.56
C PRO A 13 12.22 -6.22 8.01
N TRP A 14 12.81 -5.10 7.57
CA TRP A 14 12.30 -3.77 7.89
C TRP A 14 10.95 -3.48 7.22
N GLU A 15 10.70 -4.01 6.03
CA GLU A 15 9.46 -3.81 5.28
C GLU A 15 8.32 -4.61 5.91
N ILE A 16 8.61 -5.86 6.30
CA ILE A 16 7.68 -6.72 7.04
C ILE A 16 7.30 -6.04 8.36
N PHE A 17 8.28 -5.52 9.10
CA PHE A 17 8.04 -4.80 10.35
C PHE A 17 7.17 -3.57 10.15
N LEU A 18 7.47 -2.73 9.15
CA LEU A 18 6.68 -1.54 8.87
C LEU A 18 5.26 -1.89 8.43
N ARG A 19 5.08 -2.92 7.61
CA ARG A 19 3.74 -3.39 7.21
C ARG A 19 2.94 -3.88 8.42
N ALA A 20 3.54 -4.69 9.30
CA ALA A 20 2.89 -5.11 10.54
C ALA A 20 2.54 -3.93 11.46
N LYS A 21 3.31 -2.84 11.41
CA LYS A 21 3.08 -1.64 12.22
C LYS A 21 2.00 -0.71 11.65
N PHE A 22 1.90 -0.60 10.32
CA PHE A 22 1.15 0.47 9.65
C PHE A 22 0.05 -0.02 8.70
N ILE A 23 -0.07 -1.33 8.48
CA ILE A 23 -1.17 -1.95 7.74
C ILE A 23 -2.13 -2.60 8.74
N THR A 24 -3.43 -2.42 8.51
CA THR A 24 -4.50 -3.06 9.30
C THR A 24 -4.68 -4.51 8.88
N ARG A 25 -5.47 -5.29 9.64
CA ARG A 25 -5.74 -6.70 9.28
C ARG A 25 -6.45 -6.84 7.94
N GLU A 26 -7.16 -5.79 7.53
CA GLU A 26 -7.89 -5.69 6.28
C GLU A 26 -7.01 -5.27 5.09
N GLY A 27 -5.70 -5.12 5.30
CA GLY A 27 -4.74 -4.73 4.24
C GLY A 27 -4.69 -3.23 3.95
N LEU A 28 -5.32 -2.39 4.77
CA LEU A 28 -5.38 -0.94 4.57
C LEU A 28 -4.29 -0.22 5.36
N LEU A 29 -3.84 0.94 4.88
CA LEU A 29 -2.98 1.80 5.68
C LEU A 29 -3.76 2.36 6.87
N ILE A 30 -3.12 2.46 8.03
CA ILE A 30 -3.73 3.09 9.20
C ILE A 30 -4.13 4.54 8.89
N ASN A 31 -5.32 4.93 9.34
CA ASN A 31 -5.87 6.27 9.15
C ASN A 31 -5.78 7.14 10.42
N TYR A 32 -5.44 6.56 11.56
CA TYR A 32 -5.27 7.26 12.83
C TYR A 32 -3.84 7.80 12.99
N ASN A 33 -3.69 8.82 13.84
CA ASN A 33 -2.37 9.36 14.15
C ASN A 33 -1.57 8.36 15.00
N LYS A 34 -0.40 7.95 14.50
CA LYS A 34 0.51 7.04 15.21
C LYS A 34 1.83 7.75 15.45
N TYR A 35 2.24 7.84 16.72
CA TYR A 35 3.49 8.50 17.08
C TYR A 35 4.68 7.73 16.51
N SER A 36 5.27 8.27 15.44
CA SER A 36 6.45 7.70 14.77
C SER A 36 7.09 8.75 13.87
N SER A 37 8.39 8.98 14.04
CA SER A 37 9.17 9.92 13.23
C SER A 37 9.27 9.54 11.74
N ILE A 38 9.10 8.25 11.42
CA ILE A 38 9.20 7.73 10.05
C ILE A 38 7.84 7.76 9.34
N TRP A 39 6.72 7.76 10.07
CA TRP A 39 5.38 7.56 9.48
C TRP A 39 5.02 8.63 8.47
N THR A 40 5.27 9.91 8.78
CA THR A 40 4.99 11.02 7.86
C THR A 40 5.74 10.85 6.53
N GLY A 41 7.06 10.64 6.59
CA GLY A 41 7.86 10.45 5.38
C GLY A 41 7.51 9.18 4.60
N LEU A 42 7.15 8.10 5.30
CA LEU A 42 6.67 6.87 4.68
C LEU A 42 5.33 7.09 3.96
N LYS A 43 4.40 7.81 4.57
CA LYS A 43 3.09 8.15 3.99
C LYS A 43 3.27 8.94 2.69
N ASP A 44 4.13 9.95 2.69
CA ASP A 44 4.43 10.75 1.50
C ASP A 44 5.10 9.92 0.40
N ALA A 45 6.03 9.04 0.77
CA ALA A 45 6.68 8.14 -0.17
C ALA A 45 5.69 7.16 -0.80
N ILE A 46 4.76 6.59 -0.02
CA ILE A 46 3.71 5.70 -0.54
C ILE A 46 2.78 6.46 -1.48
N ALA A 47 2.33 7.66 -1.09
CA ALA A 47 1.48 8.50 -1.93
C ALA A 47 2.14 8.81 -3.27
N THR A 48 3.44 9.16 -3.24
CA THR A 48 4.23 9.43 -4.44
C THR A 48 4.34 8.20 -5.34
N VAL A 49 4.60 7.03 -4.76
CA VAL A 49 4.68 5.78 -5.52
C VAL A 49 3.33 5.43 -6.15
N LYS A 50 2.24 5.53 -5.40
CA LYS A 50 0.88 5.26 -5.92
C LYS A 50 0.49 6.22 -7.04
N ALA A 51 0.82 7.50 -6.93
CA ALA A 51 0.52 8.50 -7.96
C ALA A 51 1.29 8.25 -9.28
N ASN A 52 2.48 7.64 -9.20
CA ASN A 52 3.36 7.41 -10.35
C ASN A 52 3.41 5.95 -10.82
N SER A 53 2.61 5.07 -10.22
CA SER A 53 2.59 3.64 -10.55
C SER A 53 1.17 3.20 -10.86
N LYS A 54 1.00 2.31 -11.84
CA LYS A 54 -0.30 1.69 -12.14
C LYS A 54 -0.33 0.26 -11.60
N TRP A 55 -1.48 -0.14 -11.08
CA TRP A 55 -1.74 -1.52 -10.69
C TRP A 55 -1.88 -2.39 -11.95
N ILE A 56 -1.17 -3.51 -11.98
CA ILE A 56 -1.33 -4.53 -13.02
C ILE A 56 -1.97 -5.74 -12.35
N ILE A 57 -3.12 -6.15 -12.85
CA ILE A 57 -3.86 -7.33 -12.38
C ILE A 57 -2.99 -8.56 -12.66
N GLY A 58 -2.52 -9.20 -11.59
CA GLY A 58 -1.70 -10.41 -11.66
C GLY A 58 -2.50 -11.68 -11.94
N SER A 59 -1.98 -12.83 -11.51
CA SER A 59 -2.55 -14.17 -11.75
C SER A 59 -3.84 -14.50 -10.97
N GLY A 60 -4.49 -13.51 -10.35
CA GLY A 60 -5.75 -13.70 -9.62
C GLY A 60 -5.62 -14.22 -8.18
N LYS A 61 -4.45 -14.72 -7.76
CA LYS A 61 -4.28 -15.38 -6.46
C LYS A 61 -4.39 -14.45 -5.25
N ASP A 62 -3.91 -13.22 -5.39
CA ASP A 62 -3.86 -12.22 -4.31
C ASP A 62 -4.73 -10.99 -4.65
N ILE A 63 -5.79 -11.19 -5.44
CA ILE A 63 -6.65 -10.10 -5.94
C ILE A 63 -7.94 -10.03 -5.13
N ASN A 64 -8.27 -8.83 -4.68
CA ASN A 64 -9.56 -8.53 -4.06
C ASN A 64 -10.52 -7.95 -5.09
N PHE A 65 -11.59 -8.69 -5.40
CA PHE A 65 -12.58 -8.29 -6.39
C PHE A 65 -13.19 -6.90 -6.15
N TRP A 66 -13.44 -6.55 -4.90
CA TRP A 66 -14.12 -5.29 -4.56
C TRP A 66 -13.17 -4.10 -4.45
N ARG A 67 -11.94 -4.36 -3.99
CA ARG A 67 -10.99 -3.32 -3.56
C ARG A 67 -9.87 -3.04 -4.54
N ASP A 68 -9.61 -3.96 -5.47
CA ASP A 68 -8.58 -3.74 -6.48
C ASP A 68 -9.17 -3.08 -7.72
N CYS A 69 -8.35 -2.27 -8.38
CA CYS A 69 -8.72 -1.61 -9.62
C CYS A 69 -8.68 -2.63 -10.77
N TRP A 70 -9.84 -2.83 -11.41
CA TRP A 70 -10.01 -3.72 -12.56
C TRP A 70 -9.70 -2.99 -13.88
N GLY A 71 -8.50 -2.40 -13.99
CA GLY A 71 -8.09 -1.62 -15.16
C GLY A 71 -8.67 -0.20 -15.24
N SER A 72 -9.55 0.17 -14.32
CA SER A 72 -10.01 1.54 -14.05
C SER A 72 -9.07 2.27 -13.07
N GLU A 73 -9.26 3.59 -12.90
CA GLU A 73 -8.54 4.36 -11.87
C GLU A 73 -9.10 4.14 -10.45
N VAL A 74 -10.34 3.64 -10.35
CA VAL A 74 -11.08 3.47 -9.09
C VAL A 74 -11.55 2.02 -8.95
N ALA A 75 -11.52 1.49 -7.72
CA ALA A 75 -12.01 0.15 -7.39
C ALA A 75 -13.55 0.10 -7.41
N LEU A 76 -14.12 -1.09 -7.61
CA LEU A 76 -15.58 -1.26 -7.70
C LEU A 76 -16.33 -0.87 -6.41
N LEU A 77 -15.68 -0.97 -5.26
CA LEU A 77 -16.25 -0.54 -3.99
C LEU A 77 -16.42 0.99 -3.88
N GLU A 78 -15.66 1.76 -4.67
CA GLU A 78 -15.63 3.22 -4.63
C GLU A 78 -16.34 3.87 -5.85
N ALA A 79 -16.89 3.07 -6.77
CA ALA A 79 -17.63 3.49 -7.96
C ALA A 79 -19.16 3.43 -7.74
#